data_AF-A0A3C0I045-F1
#
_entry.id   AF-A0A3C0I045-F1
#
_cell.length_a   1.000
_cell.length_b   1.000
_cell.length_c   1.000
_cell.angle_alpha   90.00
_cell.angle_beta   90.00
_cell.angle_gamma   90.00
#
_symmetry.space_group_name_H-M   'P 1'
#
loop_
_entity.id
_entity.type
_entity.pdbx_description
1 polymer ?
#
loop_
_entity_poly.entity_id
_entity_poly.type
_entity_poly.pdbx_seq_one_letter_code
_entity_poly.pdbx_strand_id
1 'polypeptide(L)'
;MSFPFTPAIKNFTFEGLIEDFRSTISHFPDFRKGAKQSKYTMEDAVLGAFYVFFTQSPSFLSHQRAMQENKGLSNAQTLFSMTKIPTDNWIRKLLDPVPPQQVFPVFSYVFDGLKEIGQLEQFKNVNDNLLIAFDGLQYHSSQTIHCDSCSEKHHNNGNITYSHSAITPVILSPDSHTVISL
;
A
#
# COMPACT_ATOMS: atom_id res chain seq x y z
N MET A 1 -18.80 -1.13 16.86
CA MET A 1 -19.41 -0.09 16.00
C MET A 1 -19.45 -0.67 14.60
N SER A 2 -20.64 -0.92 14.06
CA SER A 2 -20.83 -1.44 12.70
C SER A 2 -20.45 -0.35 11.69
N PHE A 3 -19.47 -0.63 10.84
CA PHE A 3 -19.21 0.19 9.65
C PHE A 3 -20.48 0.20 8.79
N PRO A 4 -20.87 1.35 8.20
CA PRO A 4 -22.08 1.42 7.40
C PRO A 4 -21.92 0.51 6.18
N PHE A 5 -22.99 -0.19 5.80
CA PHE A 5 -23.06 -0.97 4.58
C PHE A 5 -22.75 -0.08 3.38
N THR A 6 -21.59 -0.30 2.76
CA THR A 6 -21.19 0.29 1.48
C THR A 6 -22.16 -0.17 0.39
N PRO A 7 -22.62 0.70 -0.53
CA PRO A 7 -23.48 0.28 -1.62
C PRO A 7 -22.79 -0.76 -2.51
N ALA A 8 -23.57 -1.69 -3.07
CA ALA A 8 -23.05 -2.77 -3.90
C ALA A 8 -22.20 -2.24 -5.07
N ILE A 9 -20.95 -2.70 -5.16
CA ILE A 9 -19.99 -2.43 -6.23
C ILE A 9 -20.46 -3.17 -7.48
N LYS A 10 -21.27 -2.48 -8.28
CA LYS A 10 -21.99 -3.06 -9.42
C LYS A 10 -21.09 -3.69 -10.50
N ASN A 11 -19.79 -3.37 -10.52
CA ASN A 11 -18.74 -4.03 -11.31
C ASN A 11 -17.37 -3.77 -10.66
N PHE A 12 -16.83 -4.73 -9.90
CA PHE A 12 -15.45 -4.64 -9.40
C PHE A 12 -14.47 -4.87 -10.55
N THR A 13 -13.96 -3.79 -11.14
CA THR A 13 -12.99 -3.82 -12.24
C THR A 13 -11.68 -3.18 -11.83
N PHE A 14 -10.64 -3.39 -12.66
CA PHE A 14 -9.36 -2.72 -12.46
C PHE A 14 -9.50 -1.19 -12.49
N GLU A 15 -10.27 -0.66 -13.43
CA GLU A 15 -10.53 0.78 -13.53
C GLU A 15 -11.24 1.32 -12.29
N GLY A 16 -12.25 0.60 -11.80
CA GLY A 16 -12.96 0.95 -10.56
C GLY A 16 -12.04 0.96 -9.34
N LEU A 17 -11.12 -0.01 -9.25
CA LEU A 17 -10.10 -0.06 -8.20
C LEU A 17 -9.15 1.16 -8.26
N ILE A 18 -8.69 1.53 -9.45
CA ILE A 18 -7.84 2.71 -9.61
C ILE A 18 -8.61 3.98 -9.26
N GLU A 19 -9.88 4.09 -9.64
CA GLU A 19 -10.73 5.24 -9.31
C GLU A 19 -10.97 5.37 -7.79
N ASP A 20 -11.32 4.27 -7.12
CA ASP A 20 -11.50 4.25 -5.66
C ASP A 20 -10.20 4.58 -4.92
N PHE A 21 -9.08 4.00 -5.37
CA PHE A 21 -7.76 4.32 -4.82
C PHE A 21 -7.45 5.82 -4.95
N ARG A 22 -7.66 6.40 -6.14
CA ARG A 22 -7.46 7.84 -6.37
C ARG A 22 -8.40 8.70 -5.53
N SER A 23 -9.67 8.31 -5.43
CA SER A 23 -10.64 8.99 -4.58
C SER A 23 -10.17 8.99 -3.13
N THR A 24 -9.72 7.85 -2.61
CA THR A 24 -9.21 7.74 -1.24
C THR A 24 -8.01 8.63 -1.00
N ILE A 25 -7.00 8.59 -1.88
CA ILE A 25 -5.77 9.38 -1.70
C ILE A 25 -5.97 10.89 -1.92
N SER A 26 -7.01 11.30 -2.64
CA SER A 26 -7.35 12.72 -2.80
C SER A 26 -7.73 13.39 -1.48
N HIS A 27 -8.18 12.60 -0.49
CA HIS A 27 -8.52 13.04 0.86
C HIS A 27 -7.33 13.01 1.83
N PHE A 28 -6.13 12.61 1.40
CA PHE A 28 -4.98 12.56 2.29
C PHE A 28 -4.64 13.96 2.83
N PRO A 29 -4.38 14.09 4.14
CA PRO A 29 -4.02 15.37 4.72
C PRO A 29 -2.68 15.86 4.19
N ASP A 30 -2.63 17.13 3.75
CA ASP A 30 -1.40 17.80 3.37
C ASP A 30 -0.91 18.71 4.51
N PHE A 31 0.11 18.25 5.23
CA PHE A 31 0.66 18.97 6.38
C PHE A 31 1.63 20.11 6.00
N ARG A 32 1.84 20.37 4.70
CA ARG A 32 2.73 21.45 4.26
C ARG A 32 2.10 22.82 4.44
N LYS A 33 2.88 23.77 4.94
CA LYS A 33 2.55 25.20 4.82
C LYS A 33 2.60 25.60 3.34
N GLY A 34 1.49 26.11 2.81
CA GLY A 34 1.42 26.53 1.40
C GLY A 34 1.26 25.37 0.40
N ALA A 35 0.59 24.28 0.78
CA ALA A 35 0.28 23.11 -0.06
C ALA A 35 -0.05 23.43 -1.53
N LYS A 36 -0.82 24.50 -1.78
CA LYS A 36 -1.24 24.97 -3.11
C LYS A 36 -0.10 25.38 -4.05
N GLN A 37 1.11 25.64 -3.54
CA GLN A 37 2.28 26.08 -4.32
C GLN A 37 3.36 24.99 -4.44
N SER A 38 3.06 23.76 -4.00
CA SER A 38 4.05 22.70 -4.03
C SER A 38 4.31 22.16 -5.42
N LYS A 39 5.55 21.73 -5.67
CA LYS A 39 5.96 21.09 -6.92
C LYS A 39 5.22 19.77 -7.19
N TYR A 40 4.86 19.04 -6.14
CA TYR A 40 4.23 17.71 -6.18
C TYR A 40 2.93 17.69 -5.37
N THR A 41 1.89 17.07 -5.91
CA THR A 41 0.63 16.84 -5.18
C THR A 41 0.79 15.71 -4.15
N MET A 42 -0.15 15.60 -3.20
CA MET A 42 -0.20 14.44 -2.31
C MET A 42 -0.48 13.16 -3.11
N GLU A 43 -1.39 13.24 -4.08
CA GLU A 43 -1.73 12.12 -4.96
C GLU A 43 -0.53 11.58 -5.73
N ASP A 44 0.28 12.45 -6.37
CA ASP A 44 1.50 12.05 -7.07
C ASP A 44 2.50 11.37 -6.10
N ALA A 45 2.57 11.81 -4.85
CA ALA A 45 3.43 11.21 -3.84
C ALA A 45 2.96 9.81 -3.44
N VAL A 46 1.65 9.63 -3.21
CA VAL A 46 1.08 8.32 -2.86
C VAL A 46 1.19 7.36 -4.05
N LEU A 47 0.86 7.80 -5.26
CA LEU A 47 0.98 6.98 -6.47
C LEU A 47 2.44 6.58 -6.72
N GLY A 48 3.38 7.50 -6.50
CA GLY A 48 4.82 7.21 -6.58
C GLY A 48 5.27 6.16 -5.57
N ALA A 49 4.78 6.22 -4.33
CA ALA A 49 5.06 5.21 -3.31
C ALA A 49 4.43 3.85 -3.65
N PHE A 50 3.17 3.85 -4.06
CA PHE A 50 2.42 2.65 -4.41
C PHE A 50 3.02 1.92 -5.61
N TYR A 51 3.54 2.67 -6.58
CA TYR A 51 4.14 2.13 -7.78
C TYR A 51 5.33 1.18 -7.52
N VAL A 52 6.09 1.40 -6.44
CA VAL A 52 7.27 0.58 -6.12
C VAL A 52 6.90 -0.90 -5.99
N PHE A 53 5.67 -1.22 -5.56
CA PHE A 53 5.16 -2.59 -5.46
C PHE A 53 4.90 -3.27 -6.81
N PHE A 54 4.79 -2.51 -7.91
CA PHE A 54 4.47 -3.01 -9.25
C PHE A 54 5.70 -3.10 -10.16
N THR A 55 6.87 -2.66 -9.71
CA THR A 55 8.10 -2.76 -10.52
C THR A 55 9.21 -3.53 -9.86
N GLN A 56 9.76 -4.47 -10.61
CA GLN A 56 10.98 -5.20 -10.27
C GLN A 56 12.23 -4.39 -10.67
N SER A 57 12.28 -3.10 -10.33
CA SER A 57 13.46 -2.27 -10.60
C SER A 57 14.09 -1.76 -9.30
N PRO A 58 15.43 -1.84 -9.16
CA PRO A 58 16.14 -1.30 -7.99
C PRO A 58 15.97 0.21 -7.78
N SER A 59 15.54 0.95 -8.81
CA SER A 59 15.27 2.38 -8.74
C SER A 59 14.02 2.73 -9.53
N PHE A 60 12.96 3.10 -8.81
CA PHE A 60 11.70 3.59 -9.39
C PHE A 60 11.95 4.72 -10.40
N LEU A 61 12.68 5.76 -9.97
CA LEU A 61 12.90 6.95 -10.77
C LEU A 61 13.73 6.65 -12.02
N SER A 62 14.76 5.80 -11.89
CA SER A 62 15.60 5.41 -13.03
C SER A 62 14.81 4.59 -14.05
N HIS A 63 13.95 3.68 -13.58
CA HIS A 63 13.09 2.88 -14.44
C HIS A 63 12.09 3.72 -15.23
N GLN A 64 11.43 4.70 -14.58
CA GLN A 64 10.51 5.59 -15.29
C GLN A 64 11.23 6.49 -16.29
N ARG A 65 12.40 7.04 -15.93
CA ARG A 65 13.22 7.84 -16.85
C ARG A 65 13.65 7.03 -18.06
N ALA A 66 14.15 5.81 -17.85
CA ALA A 66 14.55 4.93 -18.94
C ALA A 66 13.36 4.56 -19.85
N MET A 67 12.17 4.30 -19.31
CA MET A 67 10.98 4.09 -20.16
C MET A 67 10.59 5.34 -20.93
N GLN A 68 10.61 6.51 -20.27
CA GLN A 68 10.29 7.78 -20.91
C GLN A 68 11.26 8.09 -22.06
N GLU A 69 12.56 7.89 -21.85
CA GLU A 69 13.60 8.12 -22.84
C GLU A 69 13.51 7.13 -24.01
N ASN A 70 13.18 5.86 -23.74
CA ASN A 70 13.14 4.81 -24.78
C ASN A 70 11.80 4.69 -25.51
N LYS A 71 10.68 5.06 -24.89
CA LYS A 71 9.32 4.80 -25.40
C LYS A 71 8.41 6.03 -25.43
N GLY A 72 8.87 7.19 -24.95
CA GLY A 72 8.11 8.44 -24.91
C GLY A 72 7.00 8.51 -23.87
N LEU A 73 6.70 7.39 -23.18
CA LEU A 73 5.71 7.27 -22.11
C LEU A 73 6.23 6.33 -21.01
N SER A 74 5.79 6.57 -19.79
CA SER A 74 6.12 5.74 -18.62
C SER A 74 4.86 5.14 -17.98
N ASN A 75 4.97 3.96 -17.37
CA ASN A 75 3.85 3.32 -16.66
C ASN A 75 3.30 4.18 -15.51
N ALA A 76 4.14 5.03 -14.89
CA ALA A 76 3.68 6.03 -13.93
C ALA A 76 2.65 7.00 -14.54
N GLN A 77 2.82 7.37 -15.81
CA GLN A 77 1.90 8.24 -16.54
C GLN A 77 0.72 7.48 -17.14
N THR A 78 0.91 6.27 -17.65
CA THR A 78 -0.15 5.54 -18.38
C THR A 78 -1.06 4.72 -17.46
N LEU A 79 -0.51 4.05 -16.44
CA LEU A 79 -1.30 3.22 -15.51
C LEU A 79 -1.82 4.02 -14.31
N PHE A 80 -1.05 4.99 -13.84
CA PHE A 80 -1.35 5.72 -12.60
C PHE A 80 -1.67 7.21 -12.84
N SER A 81 -1.55 7.68 -14.09
CA SER A 81 -1.77 9.09 -14.50
C SER A 81 -1.11 10.10 -13.57
N MET A 82 0.12 9.81 -13.15
CA MET A 82 0.96 10.74 -12.39
C MET A 82 1.39 11.89 -13.31
N THR A 83 1.26 13.12 -12.82
CA THR A 83 1.69 14.30 -13.60
C THR A 83 3.17 14.62 -13.38
N LYS A 84 3.68 14.39 -12.17
CA LYS A 84 5.11 14.48 -11.86
C LYS A 84 5.55 13.33 -10.99
N ILE A 85 6.77 12.86 -11.22
CA ILE A 85 7.37 11.76 -10.45
C ILE A 85 8.19 12.36 -9.29
N PRO A 86 7.75 12.24 -8.03
CA PRO A 86 8.52 12.68 -6.88
C PRO A 86 9.71 11.74 -6.63
N THR A 87 10.75 12.26 -5.98
CA THR A 87 11.86 11.45 -5.48
C THR A 87 11.48 10.83 -4.13
N ASP A 88 12.20 9.77 -3.72
CA ASP A 88 11.97 9.08 -2.44
C ASP A 88 11.98 10.05 -1.24
N ASN A 89 12.93 11.00 -1.22
CA ASN A 89 12.97 12.03 -0.17
C ASN A 89 11.71 12.91 -0.14
N TRP A 90 11.13 13.23 -1.30
CA TRP A 90 9.87 13.97 -1.37
C TRP A 90 8.69 13.09 -0.97
N ILE A 91 8.65 11.83 -1.40
CA ILE A 91 7.62 10.88 -0.98
C ILE A 91 7.58 10.78 0.54
N ARG A 92 8.72 10.46 1.18
CA ARG A 92 8.83 10.35 2.64
C ARG A 92 8.43 11.64 3.35
N LYS A 93 8.92 12.80 2.89
CA LYS A 93 8.56 14.09 3.48
C LYS A 93 7.05 14.36 3.46
N LEU A 94 6.35 13.87 2.45
CA LEU A 94 4.90 14.07 2.30
C LEU A 94 4.09 13.01 3.03
N LEU A 95 4.53 11.75 3.01
CA LEU A 95 3.73 10.62 3.49
C LEU A 95 4.06 10.17 4.91
N ASP A 96 5.29 10.37 5.41
CA ASP A 96 5.68 9.99 6.78
C ASP A 96 4.73 10.60 7.86
N PRO A 97 4.21 11.84 7.71
CA PRO A 97 3.24 12.41 8.65
C PRO A 97 1.79 11.92 8.49
N VAL A 98 1.47 11.24 7.38
CA VAL A 98 0.09 10.81 7.09
C VAL A 98 -0.24 9.57 7.93
N PRO A 99 -1.32 9.58 8.72
CA PRO A 99 -1.72 8.40 9.47
C PRO A 99 -2.04 7.23 8.54
N PRO A 100 -1.56 6.00 8.81
CA PRO A 100 -1.79 4.85 7.93
C PRO A 100 -3.28 4.51 7.76
N GLN A 101 -4.13 4.88 8.73
CA GLN A 101 -5.57 4.67 8.67
C GLN A 101 -6.23 5.33 7.45
N GLN A 102 -5.60 6.35 6.85
CA GLN A 102 -6.12 7.01 5.66
C GLN A 102 -6.22 6.06 4.45
N VAL A 103 -5.44 4.97 4.40
CA VAL A 103 -5.51 3.97 3.30
C VAL A 103 -6.49 2.83 3.57
N PHE A 104 -6.99 2.68 4.80
CA PHE A 104 -7.87 1.56 5.17
C PHE A 104 -9.14 1.43 4.32
N PRO A 105 -9.78 2.51 3.82
CA PRO A 105 -10.94 2.38 2.93
C PRO A 105 -10.66 1.56 1.67
N VAL A 106 -9.43 1.63 1.12
CA VAL A 106 -9.02 0.87 -0.08
C VAL A 106 -9.08 -0.63 0.18
N PHE A 107 -8.65 -1.06 1.37
CA PHE A 107 -8.73 -2.47 1.78
C PHE A 107 -10.19 -2.95 1.77
N SER A 108 -11.08 -2.17 2.39
CA SER A 108 -12.50 -2.52 2.44
C SER A 108 -13.12 -2.58 1.05
N TYR A 109 -12.80 -1.62 0.17
CA TYR A 109 -13.26 -1.61 -1.21
C TYR A 109 -12.85 -2.88 -1.97
N VAL A 110 -11.57 -3.28 -1.87
CA VAL A 110 -11.07 -4.49 -2.53
C VAL A 110 -11.73 -5.75 -1.96
N PHE A 111 -11.78 -5.87 -0.63
CA PHE A 111 -12.35 -7.05 0.01
C PHE A 111 -13.83 -7.21 -0.31
N ASP A 112 -14.62 -6.13 -0.19
CA ASP A 112 -16.05 -6.14 -0.51
C ASP A 112 -16.28 -6.42 -2.01
N GLY A 113 -15.47 -5.83 -2.89
CA GLY A 113 -15.53 -6.08 -4.33
C GLY A 113 -15.27 -7.53 -4.69
N LEU A 114 -14.23 -8.15 -4.11
CA LEU A 114 -13.93 -9.58 -4.30
C LEU A 114 -15.05 -10.48 -3.77
N LYS A 115 -15.68 -10.09 -2.66
CA LYS A 115 -16.82 -10.82 -2.09
C LYS A 115 -18.02 -10.77 -3.03
N GLU A 116 -18.35 -9.59 -3.54
CA GLU A 116 -19.54 -9.39 -4.39
C GLU A 116 -19.47 -10.11 -5.73
N ILE A 117 -18.28 -10.17 -6.35
CA ILE A 117 -18.09 -10.93 -7.59
C ILE A 117 -17.96 -12.45 -7.34
N GLY A 118 -18.07 -12.90 -6.09
CA GLY A 118 -17.96 -14.31 -5.71
C GLY A 118 -16.54 -14.87 -5.72
N GLN A 119 -15.51 -14.04 -5.87
CA GLN A 119 -14.12 -14.50 -5.94
C GLN A 119 -13.65 -15.12 -4.62
N LEU A 120 -14.21 -14.70 -3.49
CA LEU A 120 -13.89 -15.26 -2.17
C LEU A 120 -14.45 -16.68 -1.97
N GLU A 121 -15.43 -17.13 -2.76
CA GLU A 121 -16.06 -18.44 -2.59
C GLU A 121 -15.08 -19.59 -2.80
N GLN A 122 -14.11 -19.46 -3.72
CA GLN A 122 -13.07 -20.48 -3.94
C GLN A 122 -12.07 -20.59 -2.76
N PHE A 123 -12.08 -19.60 -1.85
CA PHE A 123 -11.23 -19.56 -0.67
C PHE A 123 -11.95 -20.02 0.59
N LYS A 124 -13.27 -20.26 0.51
CA LYS A 124 -14.01 -20.87 1.61
C LYS A 124 -13.66 -22.33 1.72
N ASN A 125 -13.47 -22.79 2.95
CA ASN A 125 -13.17 -24.17 3.27
C ASN A 125 -13.97 -24.57 4.52
N VAL A 126 -13.39 -25.34 5.44
CA VAL A 126 -13.97 -25.83 6.70
C VAL A 126 -15.15 -24.97 7.22
N ASN A 127 -16.35 -25.55 7.20
CA ASN A 127 -17.60 -24.93 7.66
C ASN A 127 -17.99 -23.64 6.92
N ASP A 128 -17.70 -23.53 5.62
CA ASP A 128 -17.98 -22.35 4.77
C ASP A 128 -17.25 -21.07 5.22
N ASN A 129 -16.10 -21.22 5.90
CA ASN A 129 -15.29 -20.09 6.38
C ASN A 129 -14.06 -19.87 5.51
N LEU A 130 -13.61 -18.61 5.43
CA LEU A 130 -12.31 -18.26 4.87
C LEU A 130 -11.19 -18.74 5.80
N LEU A 131 -10.15 -19.33 5.21
CA LEU A 131 -8.92 -19.63 5.93
C LEU A 131 -7.96 -18.45 5.81
N ILE A 132 -7.43 -18.01 6.95
CA ILE A 132 -6.47 -16.91 7.05
C ILE A 132 -5.20 -17.45 7.68
N ALA A 133 -4.09 -17.42 6.93
CA ALA A 133 -2.78 -17.65 7.50
C ALA A 133 -2.23 -16.34 8.07
N PHE A 134 -1.64 -16.41 9.25
CA PHE A 134 -0.89 -15.32 9.85
C PHE A 134 0.58 -15.67 9.77
N ASP A 135 1.36 -14.81 9.10
CA ASP A 135 2.81 -14.87 9.17
C ASP A 135 3.36 -13.61 9.85
N GLY A 136 4.41 -13.79 10.66
CA GLY A 136 5.06 -12.71 11.39
C GLY A 136 6.42 -12.43 10.77
N LEU A 137 6.65 -11.22 10.28
CA LEU A 137 7.94 -10.81 9.74
C LEU A 137 8.54 -9.65 10.52
N GLN A 138 9.86 -9.51 10.48
CA GLN A 138 10.58 -8.32 10.94
C GLN A 138 11.04 -7.54 9.71
N TYR A 139 10.52 -6.34 9.50
CA TYR A 139 10.85 -5.52 8.34
C TYR A 139 11.87 -4.40 8.65
N HIS A 140 12.17 -4.15 9.92
CA HIS A 140 13.17 -3.18 10.35
C HIS A 140 14.00 -3.73 11.51
N SER A 141 15.32 -3.50 11.45
CA SER A 141 16.25 -3.77 12.56
C SER A 141 17.41 -2.80 12.50
N SER A 142 17.72 -2.12 13.60
CA SER A 142 18.84 -1.20 13.69
C SER A 142 19.34 -1.08 15.13
N GLN A 143 20.61 -0.69 15.30
CA GLN A 143 21.18 -0.33 16.61
C GLN A 143 21.16 1.19 16.85
N THR A 144 20.83 1.99 15.83
CA THR A 144 20.95 3.45 15.85
C THR A 144 19.67 4.18 15.44
N ILE A 145 18.89 3.60 14.53
CA ILE A 145 17.63 4.18 14.04
C ILE A 145 16.48 3.53 14.81
N HIS A 146 15.67 4.34 15.48
CA HIS A 146 14.53 3.85 16.26
C HIS A 146 13.41 4.89 16.34
N CYS A 147 12.25 4.45 16.82
CA CYS A 147 11.13 5.30 17.18
C CYS A 147 10.47 4.75 18.44
N ASP A 148 9.51 5.49 19.00
CA ASP A 148 8.82 5.13 20.24
C ASP A 148 8.00 3.83 20.15
N SER A 149 7.75 3.35 18.94
CA SER A 149 6.99 2.12 18.67
C SER A 149 7.88 0.91 18.35
N CYS A 150 9.21 1.04 18.41
CA CYS A 150 10.13 -0.07 18.19
C CYS A 150 10.08 -1.08 19.34
N SER A 151 10.23 -2.36 19.02
CA SER A 151 10.60 -3.39 20.01
C SER A 151 12.08 -3.28 20.35
N GLU A 152 12.44 -3.42 21.62
CA GLU A 152 13.82 -3.34 22.09
C GLU A 152 14.34 -4.71 22.52
N LYS A 153 15.54 -5.04 22.04
CA LYS A 153 16.32 -6.20 22.50
C LYS A 153 17.62 -5.72 23.12
N HIS A 154 17.73 -5.86 24.44
CA HIS A 154 18.96 -5.60 25.19
C HIS A 154 19.88 -6.81 25.13
N HIS A 155 21.12 -6.61 24.73
CA HIS A 155 22.12 -7.67 24.61
C HIS A 155 23.05 -7.69 25.83
N ASN A 156 23.67 -8.84 26.11
CA ASN A 156 24.59 -9.00 27.24
C ASN A 156 25.84 -8.09 27.16
N ASN A 157 26.19 -7.60 25.97
CA ASN A 157 27.29 -6.67 25.76
C ASN A 157 26.90 -5.19 25.95
N GLY A 158 25.68 -4.90 26.42
CA GLY A 158 25.18 -3.55 26.67
C GLY A 158 24.55 -2.87 25.46
N ASN A 159 24.63 -3.45 24.26
CA ASN A 159 23.98 -2.88 23.07
C ASN A 159 22.47 -3.11 23.09
N ILE A 160 21.73 -2.20 22.43
CA ILE A 160 20.29 -2.32 22.21
C ILE A 160 20.06 -2.48 20.70
N THR A 161 19.16 -3.39 20.32
CA THR A 161 18.67 -3.49 18.95
C THR A 161 17.18 -3.16 18.93
N TYR A 162 16.82 -2.24 18.05
CA TYR A 162 15.46 -1.78 17.82
C TYR A 162 14.92 -2.47 16.58
N SER A 163 13.71 -3.00 16.65
CA SER A 163 13.06 -3.65 15.51
C SER A 163 11.59 -3.30 15.37
N HIS A 164 11.08 -3.40 14.14
CA HIS A 164 9.65 -3.48 13.89
C HIS A 164 9.31 -4.80 13.22
N SER A 165 8.20 -5.35 13.69
CA SER A 165 7.58 -6.53 13.11
C SER A 165 6.19 -6.20 12.59
N ALA A 166 5.75 -6.96 11.60
CA ALA A 166 4.41 -6.93 11.07
C ALA A 166 3.82 -8.34 11.09
N ILE A 167 2.51 -8.43 11.30
CA ILE A 167 1.74 -9.66 11.08
C ILE A 167 1.00 -9.46 9.76
N THR A 168 1.18 -10.38 8.82
CA THR A 168 0.56 -10.32 7.49
C THR A 168 -0.51 -11.40 7.37
N PRO A 169 -1.80 -11.06 7.49
CA PRO A 169 -2.89 -11.98 7.21
C PRO A 169 -2.98 -12.25 5.70
N VAL A 170 -3.09 -13.51 5.32
CA VAL A 170 -3.26 -13.93 3.91
C VAL A 170 -4.43 -14.89 3.81
N ILE A 171 -5.37 -14.59 2.93
CA ILE A 171 -6.49 -15.49 2.62
C ILE A 171 -5.97 -16.55 1.64
N LEU A 172 -6.19 -17.82 1.98
CA LEU A 172 -5.72 -18.95 1.20
C LEU A 172 -6.69 -20.13 1.24
N SER A 173 -6.47 -21.11 0.38
CA SER A 173 -7.18 -22.40 0.41
C SER A 173 -6.19 -23.52 0.09
N PRO A 174 -6.25 -24.68 0.80
CA PRO A 174 -5.49 -25.87 0.45
C PRO A 174 -5.68 -26.33 -1.00
N ASP A 175 -6.83 -26.00 -1.58
CA ASP A 175 -7.22 -26.42 -2.93
C ASP A 175 -6.83 -25.38 -4.01
N SER A 176 -6.15 -24.28 -3.63
CA SER A 176 -5.74 -23.21 -4.53
C SER A 176 -4.23 -22.98 -4.49
N HIS A 177 -3.64 -22.72 -5.67
CA HIS A 177 -2.25 -22.25 -5.81
C HIS A 177 -2.13 -20.72 -5.78
N THR A 178 -3.25 -20.01 -5.63
CA THR A 178 -3.28 -18.56 -5.50
C THR A 178 -3.64 -18.16 -4.07
N VAL A 179 -3.18 -16.98 -3.66
CA VAL A 179 -3.49 -16.40 -2.35
C VAL A 179 -3.95 -14.95 -2.55
N ILE A 180 -4.71 -14.45 -1.60
CA ILE A 180 -5.15 -13.06 -1.56
C ILE A 180 -4.47 -12.40 -0.35
N SER A 181 -3.51 -11.51 -0.65
CA SER A 181 -2.88 -10.62 0.32
C SER A 181 -3.53 -9.25 0.20
N LEU A 182 -4.26 -8.83 1.23
CA LEU A 182 -4.91 -7.52 1.32
C LEU A 182 -4.38 -6.77 2.53
#